data_AF-A0A948HHV6-F1
#
_entry.id   AF-A0A948HHV6-F1
#
_cell.length_a   1.000
_cell.length_b   1.000
_cell.length_c   1.000
_cell.angle_alpha   90.00
_cell.angle_beta   90.00
_cell.angle_gamma   90.00
#
_symmetry.space_group_name_H-M   'P 1'
#
loop_
_entity.id
_entity.type
_entity.pdbx_description
1 polymer ?
#
loop_
_entity_poly.entity_id
_entity_poly.type
_entity_poly.pdbx_seq_one_letter_code
_entity_poly.pdbx_strand_id
1 'polypeptide(L)'
;MNLITKLFAAAALATASMSAHAVQADITVWADIDPTLALLKADGTPLSDVVELGYRAGSGTTAGLVPWTDQVRVFSNDITKDITVRLGSAPSLIP
;
A
#
# COMPACT_ATOMS: atom_id res chain seq x y z
N MET A 1 -63.03 -3.62 -36.30
CA MET A 1 -61.89 -2.75 -35.94
C MET A 1 -61.58 -1.86 -37.12
N ASN A 2 -61.84 -0.56 -37.01
CA ASN A 2 -61.76 0.37 -38.14
C ASN A 2 -60.30 0.74 -38.42
N LEU A 3 -59.99 1.05 -39.69
CA LEU A 3 -58.62 1.34 -40.15
C LEU A 3 -57.95 2.46 -39.36
N ILE A 4 -58.74 3.47 -38.96
CA ILE A 4 -58.30 4.62 -38.17
C ILE A 4 -57.76 4.17 -36.80
N THR A 5 -58.44 3.25 -36.12
CA THR A 5 -58.05 2.76 -34.80
C THR A 5 -56.72 2.00 -34.85
N LYS A 6 -56.47 1.25 -35.94
CA LYS A 6 -55.20 0.55 -36.18
C LYS A 6 -54.06 1.53 -36.45
N LEU A 7 -54.33 2.62 -37.17
CA LEU A 7 -53.35 3.64 -37.50
C LEU A 7 -52.92 4.43 -36.26
N PHE A 8 -53.86 4.79 -35.38
CA PHE A 8 -53.56 5.43 -34.10
C PHE A 8 -52.75 4.52 -33.17
N ALA A 9 -53.08 3.24 -33.08
CA ALA A 9 -52.33 2.28 -32.27
C ALA A 9 -50.89 2.07 -32.81
N ALA A 10 -50.73 1.98 -34.13
CA ALA A 10 -49.42 1.87 -34.77
C ALA A 10 -48.59 3.15 -34.58
N ALA A 11 -49.22 4.33 -34.69
CA ALA A 11 -48.57 5.61 -34.43
C ALA A 11 -48.12 5.73 -32.97
N ALA A 12 -48.98 5.40 -32.01
CA ALA A 12 -48.64 5.44 -30.58
C ALA A 12 -47.49 4.48 -30.23
N LEU A 13 -47.48 3.28 -30.81
CA LEU A 13 -46.42 2.30 -30.60
C LEU A 13 -45.09 2.75 -31.24
N ALA A 14 -45.15 3.36 -32.43
CA ALA A 14 -43.98 3.94 -33.08
C ALA A 14 -43.41 5.11 -32.26
N THR A 15 -44.26 6.01 -31.74
CA THR A 15 -43.82 7.12 -30.90
C THR A 15 -43.21 6.63 -29.58
N ALA A 16 -43.78 5.60 -28.95
CA ALA A 16 -43.22 5.00 -27.74
C ALA A 16 -41.89 4.28 -28.01
N SER A 17 -41.76 3.59 -29.15
CA SER A 17 -40.54 2.87 -29.59
C SER A 17 -39.39 3.79 -29.98
N MET A 18 -39.64 5.07 -30.28
CA MET A 18 -38.61 6.07 -30.60
C MET A 18 -38.14 6.86 -29.38
N SER A 19 -38.70 6.59 -28.20
CA SER A 19 -38.24 7.14 -26.92
C SER A 19 -36.93 6.47 -26.54
N ALA A 20 -35.81 6.98 -27.05
CA ALA A 20 -34.46 6.55 -26.68
C ALA A 20 -34.18 6.94 -25.21
N HIS A 21 -34.66 6.12 -24.27
CA HIS A 21 -34.37 6.28 -22.84
C HIS A 21 -33.00 5.69 -22.50
N ALA A 22 -31.93 6.32 -22.99
CA ALA A 22 -30.58 6.02 -22.51
C ALA A 22 -30.36 6.75 -21.18
N VAL A 23 -30.63 6.07 -20.06
CA VAL A 23 -30.22 6.55 -18.74
C VAL A 23 -28.75 6.18 -18.56
N GLN A 24 -27.87 7.15 -18.79
CA GLN A 24 -26.44 7.04 -18.53
C GLN A 24 -26.15 7.61 -17.13
N ALA A 25 -25.58 6.78 -16.26
CA ALA A 25 -25.12 7.17 -14.94
C ALA A 25 -23.61 6.97 -14.88
N ASP A 26 -22.86 8.04 -15.12
CA ASP A 26 -21.40 8.01 -15.02
C ASP A 26 -21.02 8.22 -13.55
N ILE A 27 -20.47 7.17 -12.92
CA ILE A 27 -19.97 7.23 -11.55
C ILE A 27 -18.44 7.22 -11.62
N THR A 28 -17.84 8.38 -11.43
CA THR A 28 -16.39 8.48 -11.29
C THR A 28 -15.99 7.96 -9.91
N VAL A 29 -15.22 6.88 -9.88
CA VAL A 29 -14.64 6.30 -8.66
C VAL A 29 -13.13 6.50 -8.71
N TRP A 30 -12.57 7.02 -7.63
CA TRP A 30 -11.14 7.15 -7.44
C TRP A 30 -10.76 6.72 -6.02
N ALA A 31 -9.52 6.26 -5.87
CA ALA A 31 -8.91 5.91 -4.60
C ALA A 31 -7.44 6.32 -4.66
N ASP A 32 -6.94 6.83 -3.54
CA ASP A 32 -5.53 7.13 -3.35
C ASP A 32 -5.00 6.24 -2.22
N ILE A 33 -3.80 5.69 -2.40
CA ILE A 33 -3.19 4.79 -1.44
C ILE A 33 -1.83 5.37 -1.07
N ASP A 34 -1.71 5.82 0.17
CA ASP A 34 -0.45 6.36 0.69
C ASP A 34 0.66 5.29 0.70
N PRO A 35 1.90 5.64 0.34
CA PRO A 35 3.04 4.77 0.50
C PRO A 35 3.29 4.42 1.97
N THR A 36 3.56 3.14 2.24
CA THR A 36 3.86 2.61 3.56
C THR A 36 5.20 1.89 3.54
N LEU A 37 5.94 1.95 4.64
CA LEU A 37 7.27 1.37 4.76
C LEU A 37 7.48 0.79 6.16
N ALA A 38 7.99 -0.43 6.24
CA ALA A 38 8.41 -1.08 7.47
C ALA A 38 9.72 -1.83 7.30
N LEU A 39 10.52 -1.89 8.37
CA LEU A 39 11.71 -2.72 8.48
C LEU A 39 11.47 -3.77 9.56
N LEU A 40 11.46 -5.05 9.16
CA LEU A 40 11.17 -6.17 10.05
C LEU A 40 12.28 -7.22 9.93
N LYS A 41 12.31 -8.19 10.86
CA LYS A 41 13.15 -9.37 10.72
C LYS A 41 12.73 -10.18 9.49
N ALA A 42 13.63 -11.04 9.01
CA ALA A 42 13.38 -11.88 7.83
C ALA A 42 12.15 -12.81 7.99
N ASP A 43 11.76 -13.11 9.23
CA ASP A 43 10.58 -13.91 9.61
C ASP A 43 9.27 -13.08 9.70
N GLY A 44 9.34 -11.76 9.49
CA GLY A 44 8.20 -10.85 9.56
C GLY A 44 7.86 -10.35 10.98
N THR A 45 8.60 -10.77 12.00
CA THR A 45 8.42 -10.25 13.36
C THR A 45 9.17 -8.91 13.56
N PRO A 46 8.79 -8.10 14.56
CA PRO A 46 9.45 -6.82 14.84
C PRO A 46 10.95 -7.00 15.16
N LEU A 47 11.71 -5.92 14.91
CA LEU A 47 13.09 -5.82 15.40
C LEU A 47 13.09 -5.80 16.93
N SER A 48 14.15 -6.31 17.54
CA SER A 48 14.32 -6.23 18.99
C SER A 48 14.51 -4.79 19.44
N ASP A 49 13.73 -4.35 20.43
CA ASP A 49 13.86 -3.02 21.02
C ASP A 49 15.15 -2.86 21.85
N VAL A 50 15.75 -3.98 22.27
CA VAL A 50 16.96 -4.04 23.09
C VAL A 50 17.94 -5.03 22.49
N VAL A 51 19.20 -4.63 22.40
CA VAL A 51 20.32 -5.46 21.94
C VAL A 51 21.44 -5.39 22.98
N GLU A 52 21.85 -6.55 23.47
CA GLU A 52 23.04 -6.67 24.34
C GLU A 52 24.28 -6.87 23.48
N LEU A 53 25.27 -5.99 23.66
CA LEU A 53 26.59 -6.16 23.06
C LEU A 53 27.51 -6.84 24.06
N GLY A 54 27.74 -8.15 23.87
CA GLY A 54 28.61 -8.92 24.75
C GLY A 54 30.04 -8.35 24.75
N TYR A 55 30.69 -8.31 25.92
CA TYR A 55 32.07 -7.85 26.04
C TYR A 55 33.05 -9.02 26.03
N ARG A 56 34.03 -9.00 25.13
CA ARG A 56 35.17 -9.93 25.14
C ARG A 56 36.33 -9.27 25.86
N ALA A 57 36.75 -9.85 26.98
CA ALA A 57 37.96 -9.45 27.67
C ALA A 57 39.20 -9.95 26.90
N GLY A 58 40.21 -9.10 26.76
CA GLY A 58 41.47 -9.39 26.09
C GLY A 58 42.51 -8.31 26.38
N SER A 59 43.70 -8.40 25.79
CA SER A 59 44.67 -7.30 25.81
C SER A 59 44.60 -6.50 24.51
N GLY A 60 44.72 -5.18 24.62
CA GLY A 60 44.75 -4.28 23.47
C GLY A 60 43.56 -4.43 22.54
N THR A 61 43.82 -4.67 21.25
CA THR A 61 42.82 -4.75 20.16
C THR A 61 41.91 -5.98 20.20
N THR A 62 42.17 -6.91 21.12
CA THR A 62 41.35 -8.13 21.28
C THR A 62 40.23 -7.93 22.30
N ALA A 63 40.28 -6.84 23.08
CA ALA A 63 39.22 -6.44 23.98
C ALA A 63 38.18 -5.58 23.24
N GLY A 64 36.90 -5.82 23.49
CA GLY A 64 35.85 -4.97 22.91
C GLY A 64 34.45 -5.58 22.94
N LEU A 65 33.50 -4.78 22.45
CA LEU A 65 32.12 -5.22 22.24
C LEU A 65 32.04 -6.11 21.01
N VAL A 66 31.32 -7.21 21.14
CA VAL A 66 30.98 -8.10 20.03
C VAL A 66 29.91 -7.40 19.19
N PRO A 67 30.14 -7.21 17.87
CA PRO A 67 29.13 -6.65 16.99
C PRO A 67 27.88 -7.52 16.97
N TRP A 68 26.72 -6.87 16.96
CA TRP A 68 25.44 -7.51 16.74
C TRP A 68 25.04 -7.40 15.27
N THR A 69 24.53 -8.50 14.72
CA THR A 69 24.08 -8.60 13.33
C THR A 69 22.75 -9.34 13.30
N ASP A 70 21.81 -8.85 12.51
CA ASP A 70 20.52 -9.51 12.27
C ASP A 70 20.10 -9.41 10.80
N GLN A 71 19.29 -10.36 10.35
CA GLN A 71 18.74 -10.40 9.00
C GLN A 71 17.38 -9.71 8.96
N VAL A 72 17.31 -8.63 8.20
CA VAL A 72 16.12 -7.78 8.09
C VAL A 72 15.63 -7.67 6.64
N ARG A 73 14.36 -7.33 6.47
CA ARG A 73 13.71 -7.10 5.17
C ARG A 73 12.90 -5.81 5.21
N VAL A 74 12.87 -5.12 4.07
CA VAL A 74 12.03 -3.95 3.85
C VAL A 74 10.69 -4.42 3.28
N PHE A 75 9.61 -3.92 3.88
CA PHE A 75 8.23 -4.15 3.44
C PHE A 75 7.65 -2.81 3.00
N SER A 76 7.17 -2.73 1.76
CA SER A 76 6.57 -1.53 1.18
C SER A 76 5.44 -1.92 0.23
N ASN A 77 4.41 -1.09 0.14
CA ASN A 77 3.36 -1.19 -0.88
C ASN A 77 3.77 -0.52 -2.22
N ASP A 78 4.89 0.21 -2.25
CA ASP A 78 5.49 0.76 -3.46
C ASP A 78 6.94 0.26 -3.62
N ILE A 79 7.16 -0.57 -4.64
CA ILE A 79 8.45 -1.23 -4.93
C ILE A 79 9.32 -0.44 -5.93
N THR A 80 8.81 0.68 -6.45
CA THR A 80 9.49 1.45 -7.50
C THR A 80 10.32 2.60 -6.95
N LYS A 81 10.20 2.89 -5.65
CA LYS A 81 10.86 4.01 -4.97
C LYS A 81 12.18 3.58 -4.36
N ASP A 82 13.12 4.52 -4.34
CA ASP A 82 14.38 4.37 -3.61
C ASP A 82 14.16 4.45 -2.09
N ILE A 83 14.99 3.74 -1.33
CA ILE A 83 14.98 3.74 0.13
C ILE A 83 16.16 4.57 0.66
N THR A 84 15.87 5.55 1.52
CA THR A 84 16.89 6.34 2.21
C THR A 84 16.96 5.95 3.68
N VAL A 85 18.18 5.73 4.19
CA VAL A 85 18.42 5.31 5.58
C VAL A 85 19.32 6.33 6.27
N ARG A 86 18.96 6.71 7.50
CA ARG A 86 19.77 7.57 8.37
C ARG A 86 19.57 7.22 9.83
N LEU A 87 20.53 7.57 10.66
CA LEU A 87 20.36 7.59 12.11
C LEU A 87 19.63 8.87 12.51
N GLY A 88 18.65 8.78 13.41
CA GLY A 88 17.91 9.94 13.92
C GLY A 88 18.80 10.88 14.75
N SER A 89 19.82 10.32 15.41
CA SER A 89 20.85 11.01 16.18
C SER A 89 22.13 10.18 16.20
N ALA A 90 23.26 10.79 16.58
CA ALA A 90 24.50 10.05 16.79
C ALA A 90 24.34 9.08 17.99
N PRO A 91 24.53 7.77 17.80
CA PRO A 91 24.43 6.80 18.90
C PRO A 91 25.67 6.88 19.80
N SER A 92 25.47 6.73 21.11
CA SER A 92 26.54 6.67 22.11
C SER A 92 26.19 5.62 23.16
N LEU A 93 27.17 4.83 23.58
CA LEU A 93 27.05 3.93 24.72
C LEU A 93 27.55 4.68 25.97
N ILE A 94 26.63 4.95 26.89
CA ILE A 94 26.88 5.74 28.10
C ILE A 94 27.08 4.76 29.27
N PRO A 95 28.05 4.99 30.18
CA PRO A 95 28.29 4.14 31.35
C PRO A 95 27.13 4.10 32.35
#